data_AF-A0A1I1RIK6-F1
#
_entry.id   AF-A0A1I1RIK6-F1
#
_cell.length_a   1.000
_cell.length_b   1.000
_cell.length_c   1.000
_cell.angle_alpha   90.00
_cell.angle_beta   90.00
_cell.angle_gamma   90.00
#
_symmetry.space_group_name_H-M   'P 1'
#
loop_
_entity.id
_entity.type
_entity.pdbx_description
1 polymer ?
#
loop_
_entity_poly.entity_id
_entity_poly.type
_entity_poly.pdbx_seq_one_letter_code
_entity_poly.pdbx_strand_id
1 'polypeptide(L)'
;SDLAIGTRLAGSSRVVRGAKREFISRSYNLLLRGTLATHVSDAQCGFKAISADVAARLLPLVEDTGWFFDTELLVLAERAGLRIAEVPVDWVDDPDSRVHIVSTARADLAGIVRMWRAFTTGRLPLADLRAQIGRGPLVEPTLDGVPHGLVGQLVRFAAIGAVSTLAYLALFALLRAGLDAQAANLVALLVTAVANTAANRRFTFGRRGRDGAVLAQGQGLLVFALGLVLTSGSLGLLHATISDPGTGVELTVLVAANAAATVLRFLLLRHWVFRSRTTTPVLTAHLDLETTR
;
A
#
# COMPACT_ATOMS: atom_id res chain seq x y z
N SER A 1 21.69 18.44 3.20
CA SER A 1 20.87 17.34 2.65
C SER A 1 21.13 17.29 1.17
N ASP A 2 21.01 16.12 0.56
CA ASP A 2 21.41 15.91 -0.84
C ASP A 2 20.25 16.27 -1.80
N LEU A 3 19.03 16.12 -1.28
CA LEU A 3 17.77 16.56 -1.88
C LEU A 3 16.92 17.23 -0.77
N ALA A 4 16.25 18.32 -1.09
CA ALA A 4 15.27 18.97 -0.23
C ALA A 4 13.96 19.13 -1.01
N ILE A 5 12.84 18.84 -0.34
CA ILE A 5 11.50 19.00 -0.90
C ILE A 5 10.66 19.89 0.01
N GLY A 6 9.78 20.68 -0.59
CA GLY A 6 8.64 21.24 0.13
C GLY A 6 7.69 20.13 0.55
N THR A 7 7.10 20.23 1.74
CA THR A 7 5.99 19.38 2.16
C THR A 7 4.78 20.22 2.49
N ARG A 8 3.64 19.88 1.89
CA ARG A 8 2.32 20.48 2.18
C ARG A 8 1.57 19.69 3.25
N LEU A 9 2.15 18.58 3.73
CA LEU A 9 1.50 17.61 4.61
C LEU A 9 2.08 17.63 6.04
N ALA A 10 3.14 18.40 6.30
CA ALA A 10 3.62 18.60 7.66
C ALA A 10 2.64 19.45 8.48
N GLY A 11 2.49 19.15 9.77
CA GLY A 11 1.55 19.83 10.66
C GLY A 11 1.78 21.34 10.82
N SER A 12 2.99 21.82 10.52
CA SER A 12 3.36 23.23 10.51
C SER A 12 3.17 23.93 9.14
N SER A 13 2.69 23.22 8.12
CA SER A 13 2.47 23.80 6.78
C SER A 13 1.15 24.55 6.74
N ARG A 14 1.10 25.71 6.08
CA ARG A 14 -0.15 26.47 5.86
C ARG A 14 -0.60 26.28 4.42
N VAL A 15 -1.67 25.51 4.23
CA VAL A 15 -2.11 25.12 2.89
C VAL A 15 -3.57 25.49 2.67
N VAL A 16 -3.82 26.28 1.62
CA VAL A 16 -5.18 26.57 1.14
C VAL A 16 -5.46 25.64 -0.04
N ARG A 17 -6.27 24.60 0.20
CA ARG A 17 -6.58 23.56 -0.79
C ARG A 17 -8.02 23.05 -0.66
N GLY A 18 -8.57 22.56 -1.76
CA GLY A 18 -9.86 21.86 -1.74
C GLY A 18 -9.76 20.48 -1.08
N ALA A 19 -10.77 20.12 -0.27
CA ALA A 19 -10.83 18.84 0.46
C ALA A 19 -10.64 17.61 -0.44
N LYS A 20 -11.16 17.64 -1.67
CA LYS A 20 -10.98 16.57 -2.67
C LYS A 20 -9.50 16.37 -3.02
N ARG A 21 -8.75 17.45 -3.27
CA ARG A 21 -7.33 17.37 -3.59
C ARG A 21 -6.54 16.88 -2.39
N GLU A 22 -6.92 17.27 -1.17
CA GLU A 22 -6.32 16.77 0.07
C GLU A 22 -6.44 15.28 0.23
N PHE A 23 -7.66 14.77 0.09
CA PHE A 23 -7.90 13.35 0.15
C PHE A 23 -7.08 12.59 -0.89
N ILE A 24 -7.14 13.01 -2.17
CA ILE A 24 -6.38 12.36 -3.26
C ILE A 24 -4.88 12.33 -2.96
N SER A 25 -4.31 13.45 -2.54
CA SER A 25 -2.87 13.55 -2.29
C SER A 25 -2.42 12.72 -1.09
N ARG A 26 -3.21 12.71 -0.01
CA ARG A 26 -2.92 11.86 1.16
C ARG A 26 -3.03 10.38 0.79
N SER A 27 -4.06 9.98 0.06
CA SER A 27 -4.22 8.59 -0.44
C SER A 27 -3.09 8.17 -1.37
N TYR A 28 -2.65 9.06 -2.25
CA TYR A 28 -1.52 8.81 -3.15
C TYR A 28 -0.21 8.59 -2.37
N ASN A 29 0.14 9.52 -1.48
CA ASN A 29 1.34 9.37 -0.65
C ASN A 29 1.28 8.09 0.21
N LEU A 30 0.10 7.75 0.74
CA LEU A 30 -0.11 6.49 1.47
C LEU A 30 0.21 5.28 0.58
N LEU A 31 -0.30 5.25 -0.65
CA LEU A 31 -0.04 4.19 -1.62
C LEU A 31 1.46 4.05 -1.90
N LEU A 32 2.19 5.15 -2.09
CA LEU A 32 3.63 5.14 -2.35
C LEU A 32 4.44 4.57 -1.18
N ARG A 33 4.16 5.04 0.04
CA ARG A 33 4.82 4.50 1.25
C ARG A 33 4.55 3.00 1.42
N GLY A 34 3.39 2.52 0.98
CA GLY A 34 3.04 1.11 0.97
C GLY A 34 3.76 0.26 -0.08
N THR A 35 3.77 0.75 -1.32
CA THR A 35 4.17 -0.03 -2.51
C THR A 35 5.65 0.09 -2.84
N LEU A 36 6.21 1.30 -2.72
CA LEU A 36 7.61 1.59 -3.02
C LEU A 36 8.47 1.70 -1.76
N ALA A 37 7.86 1.59 -0.58
CA ALA A 37 8.49 1.67 0.74
C ALA A 37 9.31 2.95 0.94
N THR A 38 8.78 4.07 0.43
CA THR A 38 9.38 5.38 0.65
C THR A 38 8.98 5.97 2.00
N HIS A 39 9.87 6.74 2.62
CA HIS A 39 9.59 7.51 3.84
C HIS A 39 9.13 8.94 3.55
N VAL A 40 9.21 9.40 2.30
CA VAL A 40 8.86 10.75 1.90
C VAL A 40 7.39 11.06 2.20
N SER A 41 7.15 12.22 2.80
CA SER A 41 5.82 12.57 3.27
C SER A 41 4.89 13.10 2.18
N ASP A 42 5.41 13.95 1.30
CA ASP A 42 4.71 14.59 0.17
C ASP A 42 5.52 14.50 -1.13
N ALA A 43 5.37 13.39 -1.85
CA ALA A 43 6.08 13.16 -3.10
C ALA A 43 5.61 14.06 -4.26
N GLN A 44 4.38 14.59 -4.16
CA GLN A 44 3.73 15.37 -5.21
C GLN A 44 4.01 16.87 -5.12
N CYS A 45 4.77 17.33 -4.13
CA CYS A 45 5.13 18.74 -4.06
C CYS A 45 6.16 19.05 -5.15
N GLY A 46 5.81 19.89 -6.12
CA GLY A 46 6.72 20.25 -7.21
C GLY A 46 7.89 21.14 -6.76
N PHE A 47 7.87 21.67 -5.53
CA PHE A 47 8.94 22.49 -5.01
C PHE A 47 10.06 21.61 -4.45
N LYS A 48 11.18 21.52 -5.19
CA LYS A 48 12.33 20.68 -4.85
C LYS A 48 13.64 21.39 -5.16
N ALA A 49 14.66 21.12 -4.37
CA ALA A 49 16.04 21.56 -4.57
C ALA A 49 16.99 20.37 -4.42
N ILE A 50 17.83 20.15 -5.42
CA ILE A 50 18.76 19.01 -5.49
C ILE A 50 20.18 19.53 -5.72
N SER A 51 21.18 18.93 -5.09
CA SER A 51 22.59 19.26 -5.38
C SER A 51 22.92 18.89 -6.82
N ALA A 52 23.69 19.74 -7.51
CA ALA A 52 23.94 19.59 -8.94
C ALA A 52 24.65 18.27 -9.30
N ASP A 53 25.61 17.85 -8.47
CA ASP A 53 26.33 16.58 -8.59
C ASP A 53 25.40 15.37 -8.45
N VAL A 54 24.47 15.42 -7.49
CA VAL A 54 23.44 14.39 -7.29
C VAL A 54 22.49 14.34 -8.48
N ALA A 55 22.03 15.50 -8.96
CA ALA A 55 21.12 15.60 -10.09
C ALA A 55 21.71 14.99 -11.36
N ALA A 56 22.98 15.27 -11.65
CA ALA A 56 23.69 14.74 -12.82
C ALA A 56 23.76 13.21 -12.84
N ARG A 57 23.69 12.55 -11.67
CA ARG A 57 23.76 11.09 -11.53
C ARG A 57 22.39 10.43 -11.39
N LEU A 58 21.44 11.12 -10.78
CA LEU A 58 20.12 10.58 -10.48
C LEU A 58 19.12 10.79 -11.62
N LEU A 59 19.09 11.97 -12.23
CA LEU A 59 18.13 12.31 -13.29
C LEU A 59 18.19 11.38 -14.51
N PRO A 60 19.37 10.90 -14.99
CA PRO A 60 19.43 9.96 -16.10
C PRO A 60 18.74 8.61 -15.84
N LEU A 61 18.45 8.29 -14.58
CA LEU A 61 17.75 7.06 -14.18
C LEU A 61 16.24 7.25 -14.04
N VAL A 62 15.76 8.48 -14.09
CA VAL A 62 14.33 8.80 -14.08
C VAL A 62 13.79 8.61 -15.50
N GLU A 63 12.80 7.74 -15.66
CA GLU A 63 12.23 7.39 -16.96
C GLU A 63 10.95 8.16 -17.26
N ASP A 64 10.20 8.52 -16.21
CA ASP A 64 8.96 9.26 -16.36
C ASP A 64 9.23 10.73 -16.63
N THR A 65 8.70 11.25 -17.74
CA THR A 65 8.71 12.68 -18.04
C THR A 65 7.37 13.36 -17.72
N GLY A 66 6.44 12.63 -17.11
CA GLY A 66 5.10 13.08 -16.77
C GLY A 66 4.92 13.39 -15.28
N TRP A 67 3.69 13.28 -14.80
CA TRP A 67 3.31 13.55 -13.41
C TRP A 67 4.01 12.65 -12.39
N PHE A 68 4.47 11.47 -12.80
CA PHE A 68 5.12 10.51 -11.92
C PHE A 68 6.62 10.78 -11.73
N PHE A 69 7.20 11.69 -12.53
CA PHE A 69 8.61 12.11 -12.47
C PHE A 69 9.07 12.38 -11.03
N ASP A 70 8.31 13.20 -10.31
CA ASP A 70 8.63 13.61 -8.95
C ASP A 70 8.73 12.43 -7.97
N THR A 71 7.82 11.47 -8.13
CA THR A 71 7.78 10.28 -7.30
C THR A 71 8.94 9.35 -7.62
N GLU A 72 9.21 9.14 -8.90
CA GLU A 72 10.33 8.29 -9.33
C GLU A 72 11.67 8.86 -8.87
N LEU A 73 11.88 10.17 -9.05
CA LEU A 73 13.05 10.89 -8.55
C LEU A 73 13.27 10.67 -7.05
N LEU A 74 12.23 10.86 -6.24
CA LEU A 74 12.31 10.76 -4.78
C LEU A 74 12.57 9.33 -4.31
N VAL A 75 11.89 8.36 -4.91
CA VAL A 75 12.07 6.95 -4.56
C VAL A 75 13.45 6.48 -4.98
N LEU A 76 13.96 6.89 -6.15
CA LEU A 76 15.33 6.57 -6.56
C LEU A 76 16.36 7.22 -5.63
N ALA A 77 16.16 8.47 -5.23
CA ALA A 77 17.07 9.17 -4.33
C ALA A 77 17.19 8.44 -2.98
N GLU A 78 16.07 8.06 -2.40
CA GLU A 78 16.03 7.35 -1.12
C GLU A 78 16.63 5.95 -1.22
N ARG A 79 16.33 5.22 -2.30
CA ARG A 79 16.90 3.88 -2.56
C ARG A 79 18.42 3.94 -2.78
N ALA A 80 18.90 5.01 -3.39
CA ALA A 80 20.32 5.31 -3.52
C ALA A 80 20.98 5.73 -2.19
N GLY A 81 20.22 5.86 -1.10
CA GLY A 81 20.75 6.21 0.23
C GLY A 81 21.07 7.69 0.39
N LEU A 82 20.43 8.57 -0.38
CA LEU A 82 20.59 10.01 -0.27
C LEU A 82 19.75 10.57 0.88
N ARG A 83 20.23 11.67 1.49
CA ARG A 83 19.48 12.40 2.51
C ARG A 83 18.46 13.33 1.87
N ILE A 84 17.19 13.01 2.08
CA ILE A 84 16.06 13.86 1.69
C ILE A 84 15.61 14.69 2.90
N ALA A 85 15.60 16.01 2.77
CA ALA A 85 15.00 16.91 3.76
C ALA A 85 13.61 17.34 3.32
N GLU A 86 12.67 17.38 4.27
CA GLU A 86 11.32 17.88 4.03
C GLU A 86 11.15 19.21 4.76
N VAL A 87 10.87 20.26 4.01
CA VAL A 87 10.72 21.63 4.51
C VAL A 87 9.24 22.00 4.44
N PRO A 88 8.58 22.32 5.57
CA PRO A 88 7.20 22.80 5.56
C PRO A 88 7.07 24.05 4.69
N VAL A 89 6.05 24.12 3.84
CA VAL A 89 5.82 25.27 2.96
C VAL A 89 4.43 25.87 3.16
N ASP A 90 4.34 27.17 2.85
CA ASP A 90 3.06 27.83 2.66
C ASP A 90 2.65 27.64 1.20
N TRP A 91 1.44 27.12 0.97
CA TRP A 91 1.01 26.74 -0.37
C TRP A 91 -0.46 27.10 -0.61
N VAL A 92 -0.72 27.76 -1.74
CA VAL A 92 -2.07 28.05 -2.20
C VAL A 92 -2.28 27.29 -3.50
N ASP A 93 -3.23 26.36 -3.50
CA ASP A 93 -3.59 25.61 -4.69
C ASP A 93 -4.27 26.53 -5.70
N ASP A 94 -3.79 26.52 -6.94
CA ASP A 94 -4.47 27.20 -8.04
C ASP A 94 -5.87 26.56 -8.25
N PRO A 95 -6.96 27.36 -8.18
CA PRO A 95 -8.31 26.86 -8.40
C PRO A 95 -8.54 26.35 -9.82
N ASP A 96 -7.75 26.77 -10.82
CA ASP A 96 -7.85 26.28 -12.20
C ASP A 96 -7.06 24.97 -12.38
N SER A 97 -7.77 23.85 -12.31
CA SER A 97 -7.19 22.52 -12.45
C SER A 97 -7.14 22.05 -13.91
N ARG A 98 -6.01 22.21 -14.60
CA ARG A 98 -5.76 21.53 -15.89
C ARG A 98 -5.44 20.03 -15.76
N VAL A 99 -5.47 19.49 -14.54
CA VAL A 99 -5.11 18.09 -14.27
C VAL A 99 -6.32 17.18 -14.48
N HIS A 100 -6.23 16.31 -15.49
CA HIS A 100 -7.16 15.22 -15.71
C HIS A 100 -6.87 14.07 -14.73
N ILE A 101 -7.57 14.07 -13.59
CA ILE A 101 -7.33 13.18 -12.44
C ILE A 101 -7.21 11.69 -12.85
N VAL A 102 -8.08 11.22 -13.74
CA VAL A 102 -8.11 9.79 -14.13
C VAL A 102 -6.89 9.41 -14.97
N SER A 103 -6.47 10.24 -15.92
CA SER A 103 -5.31 9.94 -16.75
C SER A 103 -4.01 10.01 -15.94
N THR A 104 -3.90 10.99 -15.03
CA THR A 104 -2.79 11.10 -14.09
C THR A 104 -2.73 9.87 -13.18
N ALA A 105 -3.85 9.46 -12.56
CA ALA A 105 -3.86 8.28 -11.69
C ALA A 105 -3.47 6.98 -12.42
N ARG A 106 -3.88 6.81 -13.68
CA ARG A 106 -3.48 5.66 -14.49
C ARG A 106 -1.98 5.69 -14.82
N ALA A 107 -1.45 6.87 -15.16
CA ALA A 107 -0.02 7.04 -15.43
C ALA A 107 0.81 6.75 -14.18
N ASP A 108 0.41 7.30 -13.02
CA ASP A 108 1.09 7.08 -11.75
C ASP A 108 1.10 5.59 -11.36
N LEU A 109 -0.02 4.89 -11.51
CA LEU A 109 -0.09 3.45 -11.21
C LEU A 109 0.83 2.64 -12.14
N ALA A 110 0.87 3.00 -13.44
CA ALA A 110 1.80 2.38 -14.38
C ALA A 110 3.26 2.64 -13.98
N GLY A 111 3.58 3.86 -13.52
CA GLY A 111 4.88 4.24 -12.97
C GLY A 111 5.27 3.41 -11.75
N ILE A 112 4.35 3.23 -10.80
CA ILE A 112 4.57 2.36 -9.62
C ILE A 112 4.91 0.93 -10.04
N VAL A 113 4.14 0.35 -10.97
CA VAL A 113 4.39 -1.02 -11.47
C VAL A 113 5.74 -1.10 -12.18
N ARG A 114 6.11 -0.09 -12.98
CA ARG A 114 7.40 -0.01 -13.67
C ARG A 114 8.55 0.01 -12.68
N MET A 115 8.52 0.88 -11.67
CA MET A 115 9.55 0.95 -10.63
C MET A 115 9.65 -0.34 -9.83
N TRP A 116 8.50 -0.91 -9.44
CA TRP A 116 8.47 -2.18 -8.69
C TRP A 116 9.11 -3.32 -9.49
N ARG A 117 8.83 -3.41 -10.79
CA ARG A 117 9.50 -4.37 -11.69
C ARG A 117 10.99 -4.08 -11.79
N ALA A 118 11.39 -2.82 -11.95
CA ALA A 118 12.80 -2.44 -12.07
C ALA A 118 13.61 -2.82 -10.80
N PHE A 119 13.03 -2.64 -9.60
CA PHE A 119 13.65 -3.06 -8.34
C PHE A 119 13.72 -4.58 -8.19
N THR A 120 12.67 -5.30 -8.57
CA THR A 120 12.62 -6.76 -8.41
C THR A 120 13.47 -7.52 -9.43
N THR A 121 13.69 -6.93 -10.60
CA THR A 121 14.54 -7.49 -11.67
C THR A 121 16.00 -7.05 -11.58
N GLY A 122 16.33 -6.10 -10.70
CA GLY A 122 17.70 -5.57 -10.57
C GLY A 122 18.14 -4.69 -11.75
N ARG A 123 17.20 -4.18 -12.55
CA ARG A 123 17.50 -3.38 -13.75
C ARG A 123 18.15 -2.03 -13.43
N LEU A 124 17.89 -1.49 -12.24
CA LEU A 124 18.44 -0.20 -11.81
C LEU A 124 19.77 -0.41 -11.08
N PRO A 125 20.85 0.31 -11.44
CA PRO A 125 22.17 0.20 -10.82
C PRO A 125 22.23 0.94 -9.47
N LEU A 126 21.26 0.66 -8.58
CA LEU A 126 21.12 1.35 -7.30
C LEU A 126 22.28 1.07 -6.35
N ALA A 127 22.85 -0.13 -6.39
CA ALA A 127 24.00 -0.49 -5.56
C ALA A 127 25.23 0.35 -5.94
N ASP A 128 25.50 0.50 -7.24
CA ASP A 128 26.59 1.31 -7.76
C ASP A 128 26.38 2.78 -7.45
N LEU A 129 25.15 3.28 -7.66
CA LEU A 129 24.79 4.66 -7.33
C LEU A 129 24.96 4.93 -5.83
N ARG A 130 24.51 3.99 -4.97
CA ARG A 130 24.68 4.08 -3.52
C ARG A 130 26.15 4.09 -3.12
N ALA A 131 27.00 3.32 -3.78
CA ALA A 131 28.44 3.33 -3.53
C ALA A 131 29.12 4.64 -3.96
N GLN A 132 28.61 5.28 -5.02
CA GLN A 132 29.21 6.48 -5.61
C GLN A 132 28.77 7.78 -4.91
N ILE A 133 27.48 7.91 -4.58
CA ILE A 133 26.90 9.15 -4.04
C ILE A 133 26.06 8.94 -2.77
N GLY A 134 25.72 7.69 -2.45
CA GLY A 134 24.92 7.35 -1.29
C GLY A 134 25.72 7.35 0.00
N ARG A 135 25.04 7.51 1.13
CA ARG A 135 25.64 7.26 2.44
C ARG A 135 25.43 5.80 2.84
N GLY A 136 26.50 5.14 3.28
CA GLY A 136 26.43 3.81 3.87
C GLY A 136 25.46 3.79 5.06
N PRO A 137 24.74 2.68 5.31
CA PRO A 137 23.98 2.55 6.55
C PRO A 137 24.92 2.80 7.73
N LEU A 138 24.45 3.53 8.74
CA LEU A 138 25.07 3.41 10.06
C LEU A 138 24.90 1.93 10.45
N VAL A 139 25.97 1.30 10.93
CA VAL A 139 25.89 -0.08 11.44
C VAL A 139 24.97 -0.05 12.65
N GLU A 140 23.67 -0.29 12.43
CA GLU A 140 22.70 -0.41 13.51
C GLU A 140 22.92 -1.78 14.18
N PRO A 141 23.20 -1.84 15.49
CA PRO A 141 23.06 -3.10 16.20
C PRO A 141 21.58 -3.47 16.11
N THR A 142 21.28 -4.60 15.47
CA THR A 142 19.91 -5.13 15.40
C THR A 142 19.42 -5.37 16.82
N LEU A 143 18.57 -4.48 17.32
CA LEU A 143 17.85 -4.67 18.58
C LEU A 143 16.70 -5.65 18.32
N ASP A 144 16.90 -6.91 18.71
CA ASP A 144 15.88 -7.95 18.64
C ASP A 144 14.62 -7.53 19.40
N GLY A 145 13.46 -7.62 18.73
CA GLY A 145 12.16 -7.47 19.38
C GLY A 145 11.41 -6.15 19.16
N VAL A 146 11.88 -5.24 18.31
CA VAL A 146 11.08 -4.07 17.88
C VAL A 146 10.27 -4.43 16.62
N PRO A 147 8.96 -4.71 16.72
CA PRO A 147 8.15 -5.03 15.55
C PRO A 147 8.06 -3.82 14.60
N HIS A 148 8.55 -3.99 13.37
CA HIS A 148 8.45 -2.96 12.34
C HIS A 148 6.98 -2.69 11.93
N GLY A 149 6.47 -1.55 12.40
CA GLY A 149 5.49 -0.69 11.74
C GLY A 149 4.08 -1.23 11.52
N LEU A 150 3.22 -1.16 12.55
CA LEU A 150 1.76 -1.35 12.48
C LEU A 150 1.11 -0.56 11.31
N VAL A 151 1.59 0.66 11.08
CA VAL A 151 1.12 1.54 10.01
C VAL A 151 1.51 1.02 8.62
N GLY A 152 2.74 0.51 8.45
CA GLY A 152 3.19 -0.01 7.16
C GLY A 152 2.41 -1.25 6.70
N GLN A 153 2.04 -2.12 7.64
CA GLN A 153 1.20 -3.29 7.36
C GLN A 153 -0.25 -2.89 7.02
N LEU A 154 -0.83 -1.95 7.76
CA LEU A 154 -2.15 -1.38 7.48
C LEU A 154 -2.22 -0.78 6.07
N VAL A 155 -1.19 -0.04 5.68
CA VAL A 155 -1.09 0.59 4.37
C VAL A 155 -0.99 -0.44 3.24
N ARG A 156 -0.14 -1.46 3.39
CA ARG A 156 -0.02 -2.54 2.40
C ARG A 156 -1.33 -3.32 2.27
N PHE A 157 -1.97 -3.62 3.39
CA PHE A 157 -3.27 -4.29 3.41
C PHE A 157 -4.34 -3.45 2.69
N ALA A 158 -4.42 -2.14 2.99
CA ALA A 158 -5.37 -1.23 2.36
C ALA A 158 -5.09 -1.07 0.85
N ALA A 159 -3.82 -0.96 0.45
CA ALA A 159 -3.42 -0.86 -0.95
C ALA A 159 -3.78 -2.13 -1.74
N ILE A 160 -3.49 -3.32 -1.19
CA ILE A 160 -3.86 -4.59 -1.81
C ILE A 160 -5.40 -4.72 -1.87
N GLY A 161 -6.11 -4.27 -0.83
CA GLY A 161 -7.56 -4.18 -0.82
C GLY A 161 -8.10 -3.33 -1.97
N ALA A 162 -7.59 -2.11 -2.14
CA ALA A 162 -8.00 -1.20 -3.20
C ALA A 162 -7.72 -1.78 -4.60
N VAL A 163 -6.54 -2.35 -4.82
CA VAL A 163 -6.20 -3.04 -6.08
C VAL A 163 -7.12 -4.23 -6.34
N SER A 164 -7.45 -5.00 -5.30
CA SER A 164 -8.37 -6.14 -5.42
C SER A 164 -9.79 -5.70 -5.75
N THR A 165 -10.26 -4.58 -5.19
CA THR A 165 -11.56 -4.00 -5.52
C THR A 165 -11.62 -3.53 -6.97
N LEU A 166 -10.57 -2.86 -7.46
CA LEU A 166 -10.49 -2.45 -8.87
C LEU A 166 -10.45 -3.66 -9.82
N ALA A 167 -9.67 -4.70 -9.46
CA ALA A 167 -9.63 -5.95 -10.20
C ALA A 167 -11.00 -6.65 -10.22
N TYR A 168 -11.74 -6.61 -9.11
CA TYR A 168 -13.10 -7.15 -9.02
C TYR A 168 -14.04 -6.42 -9.97
N LEU A 169 -14.05 -5.09 -9.95
CA LEU A 169 -14.92 -4.28 -10.82
C LEU A 169 -14.61 -4.53 -12.31
N ALA A 170 -13.33 -4.60 -12.67
CA ALA A 170 -12.91 -4.89 -14.04
C ALA A 170 -13.31 -6.31 -14.48
N LEU A 171 -13.09 -7.31 -13.62
CA LEU A 171 -13.43 -8.71 -13.91
C LEU A 171 -14.94 -8.91 -14.00
N PHE A 172 -15.71 -8.26 -13.13
CA PHE A 172 -17.16 -8.25 -13.19
C PHE A 172 -17.65 -7.64 -14.51
N ALA A 173 -17.16 -6.45 -14.90
CA ALA A 173 -17.56 -5.80 -16.14
C ALA A 173 -17.26 -6.65 -17.38
N LEU A 174 -16.11 -7.34 -17.41
CA LEU A 174 -15.74 -8.28 -18.47
C LEU A 174 -16.67 -9.51 -18.50
N LEU A 175 -16.92 -10.12 -17.34
CA LEU A 175 -17.76 -11.32 -17.25
C LEU A 175 -19.23 -11.03 -17.57
N ARG A 176 -19.71 -9.81 -17.28
CA ARG A 176 -21.07 -9.38 -17.63
C ARG A 176 -21.36 -9.36 -19.13
N ALA A 177 -20.34 -9.40 -19.99
CA ALA A 177 -20.52 -9.50 -21.44
C ALA A 177 -21.00 -10.89 -21.90
N GLY A 178 -20.86 -11.94 -21.07
CA GLY A 178 -21.24 -13.31 -21.43
C GLY A 178 -21.94 -14.10 -20.33
N LEU A 179 -21.95 -13.60 -19.08
CA LEU A 179 -22.62 -14.22 -17.94
C LEU A 179 -23.71 -13.30 -17.38
N ASP A 180 -24.72 -13.92 -16.75
CA ASP A 180 -25.69 -13.20 -15.95
C ASP A 180 -25.02 -12.48 -14.76
N ALA A 181 -25.75 -11.53 -14.16
CA ALA A 181 -25.20 -10.67 -13.12
C ALA A 181 -24.75 -11.44 -11.87
N GLN A 182 -25.45 -12.53 -11.51
CA GLN A 182 -25.14 -13.30 -10.32
C GLN A 182 -23.92 -14.20 -10.55
N ALA A 183 -23.86 -14.90 -11.69
CA ALA A 183 -22.70 -15.72 -12.04
C ALA A 183 -21.43 -14.88 -12.24
N ALA A 184 -21.53 -13.73 -12.93
CA ALA A 184 -20.41 -12.81 -13.11
C ALA A 184 -19.88 -12.28 -11.76
N ASN A 185 -20.79 -11.90 -10.85
CA ASN A 185 -20.44 -11.44 -9.51
C ASN A 185 -19.71 -12.52 -8.71
N LEU A 186 -20.29 -13.73 -8.65
CA LEU A 186 -19.72 -14.86 -7.90
C LEU A 186 -18.31 -15.21 -8.38
N VAL A 187 -18.11 -15.32 -9.70
CA VAL A 187 -16.81 -15.66 -10.28
C VAL A 187 -15.79 -14.54 -10.04
N ALA A 188 -16.17 -13.28 -10.24
CA ALA A 188 -15.29 -12.14 -10.02
C ALA A 188 -14.81 -12.05 -8.56
N LEU A 189 -15.75 -12.26 -7.63
CA LEU A 189 -15.50 -12.29 -6.20
C LEU A 189 -14.58 -13.43 -5.77
N LEU A 190 -14.78 -14.64 -6.31
CA LEU A 190 -14.00 -15.82 -5.94
C LEU A 190 -12.55 -15.71 -6.43
N VAL A 191 -12.36 -15.27 -7.68
CA VAL A 191 -11.03 -15.04 -8.26
C VAL A 191 -10.26 -13.96 -7.50
N THR A 192 -10.92 -12.84 -7.20
CA THR A 192 -10.28 -11.74 -6.46
C THR A 192 -10.02 -12.07 -5.00
N ALA A 193 -10.87 -12.86 -4.34
CA ALA A 193 -10.62 -13.32 -2.98
C ALA A 193 -9.36 -14.20 -2.87
N VAL A 194 -9.17 -15.12 -3.82
CA VAL A 194 -7.98 -15.98 -3.91
C VAL A 194 -6.73 -15.14 -4.17
N ALA A 195 -6.78 -14.24 -5.16
CA ALA A 195 -5.68 -13.34 -5.50
C ALA A 195 -5.30 -12.40 -4.35
N ASN A 196 -6.28 -11.79 -3.68
CA ASN A 196 -6.09 -10.89 -2.54
C ASN A 196 -5.41 -11.61 -1.36
N THR A 197 -5.76 -12.87 -1.11
CA THR A 197 -5.18 -13.68 -0.04
C THR A 197 -3.73 -14.06 -0.36
N ALA A 198 -3.45 -14.44 -1.61
CA ALA A 198 -2.10 -14.71 -2.08
C ALA A 198 -1.20 -13.46 -2.03
N ALA A 199 -1.73 -12.31 -2.45
CA ALA A 199 -1.03 -11.03 -2.41
C ALA A 199 -0.71 -10.59 -0.98
N ASN A 200 -1.69 -10.66 -0.05
CA ASN A 200 -1.45 -10.32 1.36
C ASN A 200 -0.40 -11.23 2.01
N ARG A 201 -0.42 -12.53 1.71
CA ARG A 201 0.60 -13.47 2.22
C ARG A 201 2.01 -13.13 1.73
N ARG A 202 2.15 -12.77 0.45
CA ARG A 202 3.44 -12.47 -0.18
C ARG A 202 4.00 -11.09 0.19
N PHE A 203 3.13 -10.08 0.26
CA PHE A 203 3.53 -8.67 0.32
C PHE A 203 3.25 -7.99 1.67
N THR A 204 2.16 -8.34 2.35
CA THR A 204 1.82 -7.75 3.66
C THR A 204 2.56 -8.45 4.79
N PHE A 205 2.67 -9.78 4.72
CA PHE A 205 3.16 -10.62 5.84
C PHE A 205 4.47 -11.38 5.55
N GLY A 206 5.05 -11.23 4.36
CA GLY A 206 6.41 -11.70 4.06
C GLY A 206 6.64 -13.22 4.06
N ARG A 207 5.59 -14.05 4.12
CA ARG A 207 5.73 -15.52 4.16
C ARG A 207 5.87 -16.10 2.75
N ARG A 208 7.05 -16.64 2.43
CA ARG A 208 7.36 -17.34 1.18
C ARG A 208 7.56 -18.84 1.47
N GLY A 209 6.81 -19.72 0.82
CA GLY A 209 6.87 -21.19 1.02
C GLY A 209 5.49 -21.88 0.95
N ARG A 210 5.42 -23.20 0.68
CA ARG A 210 4.16 -23.97 0.60
C ARG A 210 3.51 -24.24 1.97
N ASP A 211 4.28 -24.15 3.04
CA ASP A 211 3.81 -24.45 4.39
C ASP A 211 2.73 -23.47 4.86
N GLY A 212 1.60 -24.04 5.30
CA GLY A 212 0.43 -23.27 5.76
C GLY A 212 -0.34 -22.52 4.66
N ALA A 213 0.01 -22.69 3.38
CA ALA A 213 -0.63 -21.99 2.26
C ALA A 213 -2.11 -22.35 2.10
N VAL A 214 -2.46 -23.63 2.27
CA VAL A 214 -3.84 -24.14 2.18
C VAL A 214 -4.68 -23.62 3.33
N LEU A 215 -4.13 -23.62 4.54
CA LEU A 215 -4.82 -23.12 5.73
C LEU A 215 -5.08 -21.61 5.64
N ALA A 216 -4.10 -20.85 5.14
CA ALA A 216 -4.22 -19.41 4.90
C ALA A 216 -5.23 -19.08 3.78
N GLN A 217 -5.31 -19.90 2.72
CA GLN A 217 -6.35 -19.77 1.70
C GLN A 217 -7.74 -20.10 2.27
N GLY A 218 -7.88 -21.17 3.05
CA GLY A 218 -9.15 -21.52 3.70
C GLY A 218 -9.65 -20.43 4.64
N GLN A 219 -8.76 -19.85 5.44
CA GLN A 219 -9.09 -18.72 6.31
C GLN A 219 -9.42 -17.45 5.51
N GLY A 220 -8.69 -17.16 4.44
CA GLY A 220 -8.99 -16.05 3.53
C GLY A 220 -10.35 -16.19 2.85
N LEU A 221 -10.74 -17.41 2.48
CA LEU A 221 -12.03 -17.74 1.89
C LEU A 221 -13.18 -17.63 2.92
N LEU A 222 -12.94 -18.03 4.17
CA LEU A 222 -13.91 -17.93 5.25
C LEU A 222 -14.19 -16.46 5.63
N VAL A 223 -13.15 -15.63 5.71
CA VAL A 223 -13.29 -14.19 5.94
C VAL A 223 -13.97 -13.50 4.74
N PHE A 224 -13.71 -13.98 3.52
CA PHE A 224 -14.40 -13.54 2.32
C PHE A 224 -15.89 -13.88 2.35
N ALA A 225 -16.25 -15.12 2.72
CA ALA A 225 -17.63 -15.56 2.87
C ALA A 225 -18.39 -14.74 3.94
N LEU A 226 -17.75 -14.42 5.07
CA LEU A 226 -18.31 -13.52 6.08
C LEU A 226 -18.57 -12.11 5.54
N GLY A 227 -17.63 -11.56 4.76
CA GLY A 227 -17.83 -10.28 4.09
C GLY A 227 -19.00 -10.31 3.10
N LEU A 228 -19.15 -11.40 2.36
CA LEU A 228 -20.26 -11.62 1.42
C LEU A 228 -21.61 -11.72 2.12
N VAL A 229 -21.69 -12.43 3.24
CA VAL A 229 -22.91 -12.52 4.03
C VAL A 229 -23.29 -11.15 4.58
N LEU A 230 -22.31 -10.35 5.00
CA LEU A 230 -22.55 -9.03 5.55
C LEU A 230 -23.05 -8.04 4.48
N THR A 231 -22.44 -8.03 3.29
CA THR A 231 -22.87 -7.18 2.18
C THR A 231 -24.20 -7.64 1.58
N SER A 232 -24.36 -8.92 1.27
CA SER A 232 -25.60 -9.47 0.71
C SER A 232 -26.75 -9.39 1.70
N GLY A 233 -26.48 -9.64 2.99
CA GLY A 233 -27.45 -9.51 4.07
C GLY A 233 -27.88 -8.06 4.31
N SER A 234 -26.96 -7.09 4.20
CA SER A 234 -27.31 -5.67 4.32
C SER A 234 -28.22 -5.18 3.18
N LEU A 235 -28.01 -5.67 1.96
CA LEU A 235 -28.88 -5.35 0.83
C LEU A 235 -30.24 -6.08 0.92
N GLY A 236 -30.24 -7.33 1.38
CA GLY A 236 -31.46 -8.10 1.63
C GLY A 236 -32.33 -7.48 2.74
N LEU A 237 -31.70 -6.99 3.81
CA LEU A 237 -32.38 -6.27 4.88
C LEU A 237 -32.97 -4.93 4.38
N LEU A 238 -32.24 -4.21 3.53
CA LEU A 238 -32.73 -2.96 2.92
C LEU A 238 -34.00 -3.20 2.09
N HIS A 239 -34.01 -4.22 1.23
CA HIS A 239 -35.18 -4.56 0.40
C HIS A 239 -36.33 -5.19 1.19
N ALA A 240 -36.05 -5.78 2.36
CA ALA A 240 -37.09 -6.29 3.26
C ALA A 240 -37.76 -5.16 4.08
N THR A 241 -37.10 -4.00 4.21
CA THR A 241 -37.57 -2.86 5.00
C THR A 241 -38.07 -1.70 4.15
N ILE A 242 -37.58 -1.57 2.92
CA ILE A 242 -37.96 -0.53 1.96
C ILE A 242 -38.30 -1.21 0.64
N SER A 243 -39.54 -1.03 0.17
CA SER A 243 -40.07 -1.69 -1.03
C SER A 243 -39.49 -1.17 -2.35
N ASP A 244 -39.05 0.09 -2.39
CA ASP A 244 -38.40 0.73 -3.55
C ASP A 244 -37.28 1.69 -3.10
N PRO A 245 -36.12 1.17 -2.68
CA PRO A 245 -35.01 1.99 -2.23
C PRO A 245 -34.39 2.73 -3.41
N GLY A 246 -34.33 4.07 -3.33
CA GLY A 246 -33.65 4.87 -4.34
C GLY A 246 -32.17 4.48 -4.47
N THR A 247 -31.63 4.50 -5.69
CA THR A 247 -30.26 4.06 -6.02
C THR A 247 -29.17 4.69 -5.13
N GLY A 248 -29.37 5.94 -4.67
CA GLY A 248 -28.43 6.60 -3.74
C GLY A 248 -28.37 5.94 -2.34
N VAL A 249 -29.48 5.41 -1.85
CA VAL A 249 -29.57 4.71 -0.55
C VAL A 249 -28.90 3.35 -0.66
N GLU A 250 -29.15 2.62 -1.75
CA GLU A 250 -28.49 1.33 -2.02
C GLU A 250 -26.97 1.47 -2.06
N LEU A 251 -26.48 2.48 -2.80
CA LEU A 251 -25.04 2.77 -2.89
C LEU A 251 -24.45 3.13 -1.53
N THR A 252 -25.16 3.90 -0.70
CA THR A 252 -24.69 4.28 0.64
C THR A 252 -24.60 3.06 1.56
N VAL A 253 -25.60 2.18 1.55
CA VAL A 253 -25.61 0.93 2.33
C VAL A 253 -24.49 0.00 1.88
N LEU A 254 -24.28 -0.14 0.57
CA LEU A 254 -23.19 -0.95 0.03
C LEU A 254 -21.81 -0.42 0.40
N VAL A 255 -21.60 0.90 0.38
CA VAL A 255 -20.33 1.52 0.79
C VAL A 255 -20.08 1.30 2.29
N ALA A 256 -21.10 1.52 3.14
CA ALA A 256 -20.99 1.30 4.58
C ALA A 256 -20.73 -0.18 4.93
N ALA A 257 -21.45 -1.10 4.30
CA ALA A 257 -21.29 -2.54 4.49
C ALA A 257 -19.90 -3.02 4.04
N ASN A 258 -19.38 -2.51 2.92
CA ASN A 258 -18.02 -2.82 2.46
C ASN A 258 -16.94 -2.28 3.40
N ALA A 259 -17.13 -1.07 3.94
CA ALA A 259 -16.21 -0.49 4.92
C ALA A 259 -16.18 -1.36 6.21
N ALA A 260 -17.35 -1.74 6.72
CA ALA A 260 -17.48 -2.61 7.88
C ALA A 260 -16.86 -4.00 7.64
N ALA A 261 -17.13 -4.61 6.49
CA ALA A 261 -16.54 -5.89 6.10
C ALA A 261 -15.00 -5.80 5.98
N THR A 262 -14.46 -4.68 5.52
CA THR A 262 -13.01 -4.44 5.42
C THR A 262 -12.35 -4.36 6.78
N VAL A 263 -12.97 -3.63 7.73
CA VAL A 263 -12.48 -3.53 9.11
C VAL A 263 -12.53 -4.90 9.79
N LEU A 264 -13.65 -5.63 9.68
CA LEU A 264 -13.80 -6.97 10.23
C LEU A 264 -12.76 -7.94 9.65
N ARG A 265 -12.55 -7.89 8.32
CA ARG A 265 -11.54 -8.69 7.62
C ARG A 265 -10.14 -8.42 8.12
N PHE A 266 -9.79 -7.15 8.35
CA PHE A 266 -8.50 -6.78 8.92
C PHE A 266 -8.31 -7.35 10.35
N LEU A 267 -9.33 -7.21 11.21
CA LEU A 267 -9.26 -7.70 12.58
C LEU A 267 -9.13 -9.23 12.67
N LEU A 268 -9.89 -9.97 11.85
CA LEU A 268 -9.84 -11.43 11.82
C LEU A 268 -8.51 -11.96 11.28
N LEU A 269 -8.00 -11.37 10.19
CA LEU A 269 -6.70 -11.75 9.64
C LEU A 269 -5.57 -11.49 10.65
N ARG A 270 -5.64 -10.38 11.40
CA ARG A 270 -4.64 -10.05 12.42
C ARG A 270 -4.67 -10.99 13.62
N HIS A 271 -5.83 -11.23 14.21
CA HIS A 271 -5.92 -11.89 15.53
C HIS A 271 -6.04 -13.40 15.45
N TRP A 272 -6.60 -13.93 14.36
CA TRP A 272 -6.97 -15.35 14.27
C TRP A 272 -6.07 -16.14 13.32
N VAL A 273 -5.77 -15.58 12.16
CA VAL A 273 -4.95 -16.25 11.12
C VAL A 273 -3.46 -16.20 11.44
N PHE A 274 -3.01 -15.13 12.10
CA PHE A 274 -1.60 -14.89 12.36
C PHE A 274 -1.28 -14.70 13.84
N ARG A 275 -1.96 -15.44 14.72
CA ARG A 275 -1.55 -15.58 16.13
C ARG A 275 -0.11 -16.09 16.12
N SER A 276 0.84 -15.21 16.46
CA SER A 276 2.22 -15.61 16.72
C SER A 276 2.14 -16.67 17.80
N ARG A 277 2.46 -17.92 17.45
CA ARG A 277 2.81 -18.89 18.48
C ARG A 277 4.06 -18.31 19.13
N THR A 278 3.89 -17.75 20.32
CA THR A 278 5.01 -17.43 21.20
C THR A 278 5.71 -18.76 21.42
N THR A 279 6.80 -19.01 20.71
CA THR A 279 7.68 -20.11 21.04
C THR A 279 8.29 -19.71 22.37
N THR A 280 7.78 -20.28 23.45
CA THR A 280 8.40 -20.16 24.77
C THR A 280 9.85 -20.62 24.60
N PRO A 281 10.86 -19.77 24.85
CA PRO A 281 12.23 -20.25 24.84
C PRO A 281 12.33 -21.30 25.94
N VAL A 282 12.55 -22.55 25.55
CA VAL A 282 12.94 -23.60 26.48
C VAL A 282 14.30 -23.18 27.02
N LEU A 283 14.28 -22.62 28.22
CA LEU A 283 15.48 -22.38 29.01
C LEU A 283 15.97 -23.77 29.47
N THR A 284 16.64 -24.51 28.60
CA THR A 284 17.48 -25.64 29.02
C THR A 284 18.67 -25.02 29.75
N ALA A 285 18.49 -24.83 31.06
CA ALA A 285 19.57 -24.62 31.99
C ALA A 285 20.45 -25.88 31.99
N HIS A 286 21.55 -25.85 31.24
CA HIS A 286 22.69 -26.71 31.56
C HIS A 286 23.40 -26.08 32.77
N LEU A 287 22.87 -26.41 33.95
CA LEU A 287 23.66 -26.48 35.16
C LEU A 287 24.39 -27.82 35.13
N ASP A 288 25.66 -27.80 34.76
CA ASP A 288 26.61 -28.82 35.21
C ASP A 288 27.74 -28.09 35.94
N LEU A 289 27.48 -27.85 37.22
CA LEU A 289 28.51 -27.81 38.24
C LEU A 289 28.86 -29.27 38.55
N GLU A 290 30.06 -29.72 38.19
CA GLU A 290 30.82 -30.70 38.97
C GLU A 290 32.27 -30.67 38.48
N THR A 291 33.19 -30.04 39.21
CA THR A 291 33.92 -30.57 40.38
C THR A 291 35.28 -31.16 39.96
N THR A 292 36.30 -30.71 40.69
CA THR A 292 37.62 -31.31 40.94
C THR A 292 38.76 -31.21 39.92
N ARG A 293 39.79 -30.50 40.41
CA ARG A 293 41.25 -30.55 40.18
C ARG A 293 41.85 -29.62 39.14
#